data_AF-A0A521VD57-F1
#
_entry.id   AF-A0A521VD57-F1
#
_cell.length_a   1.000
_cell.length_b   1.000
_cell.length_c   1.000
_cell.angle_alpha   90.00
_cell.angle_beta   90.00
_cell.angle_gamma   90.00
#
_symmetry.space_group_name_H-M   'P 1'
#
loop_
_entity.id
_entity.type
_entity.pdbx_description
1 polymer ?
#
loop_
_entity_poly.entity_id
_entity_poly.type
_entity_poly.pdbx_seq_one_letter_code
_entity_poly.pdbx_strand_id
1 'polypeptide(L)'
;MRRLALALLALALLAGCSATRFAYDNADLFLRWQTGRYLDVHGAQSEELDARIAAFLAWHRARALPQYAQIAREAERRFARGISRADLVWGYDSFQSNIRAAMRAAAEESAPLLDRLGPEQI
;
A
#
# COMPACT_ATOMS: atom_id res chain seq x y z
N MET A 1 -31.08 -11.04 12.06
CA MET A 1 -29.67 -11.42 11.81
C MET A 1 -29.37 -11.72 10.34
N ARG A 2 -30.07 -12.66 9.67
CA ARG A 2 -29.82 -13.00 8.25
C ARG A 2 -29.93 -11.82 7.26
N ARG A 3 -30.88 -10.91 7.44
CA ARG A 3 -31.01 -9.68 6.62
C ARG A 3 -29.87 -8.69 6.84
N LEU A 4 -29.40 -8.54 8.08
CA LEU A 4 -28.22 -7.72 8.42
C LEU A 4 -26.95 -8.32 7.82
N ALA A 5 -26.77 -9.64 7.91
CA ALA A 5 -25.62 -10.32 7.31
C ALA A 5 -25.60 -10.15 5.78
N LEU A 6 -26.76 -10.26 5.12
CA LEU A 6 -26.88 -10.02 3.67
C LEU A 6 -26.64 -8.55 3.31
N ALA A 7 -27.12 -7.60 4.11
CA ALA A 7 -26.87 -6.19 3.90
C ALA A 7 -25.38 -5.84 4.07
N LEU A 8 -24.71 -6.40 5.09
CA LEU A 8 -23.27 -6.22 5.31
C LEU A 8 -22.44 -6.86 4.19
N LEU A 9 -22.82 -8.05 3.73
CA LEU A 9 -22.17 -8.71 2.60
C LEU A 9 -22.31 -7.89 1.32
N ALA A 10 -23.51 -7.35 1.05
CA ALA A 10 -23.74 -6.45 -0.08
C ALA A 10 -22.88 -5.18 0.05
N LEU A 11 -22.83 -4.56 1.22
CA LEU A 11 -21.99 -3.38 1.46
C LEU A 11 -20.51 -3.68 1.25
N ALA A 12 -20.02 -4.84 1.69
CA ALA A 12 -18.64 -5.27 1.48
C ALA A 12 -18.31 -5.51 0.00
N LEU A 13 -19.26 -6.07 -0.76
CA LEU A 13 -19.12 -6.25 -2.22
C LEU A 13 -19.12 -4.92 -2.97
N LEU A 14 -20.03 -3.99 -2.62
CA LEU A 14 -20.06 -2.64 -3.18
C LEU A 14 -18.79 -1.85 -2.83
N ALA A 15 -18.30 -1.98 -1.59
CA ALA A 15 -17.04 -1.41 -1.19
C ALA A 15 -15.90 -1.98 -2.04
N GLY A 16 -15.85 -3.30 -2.27
CA GLY A 16 -14.81 -3.93 -3.11
C GLY A 16 -14.71 -3.37 -4.54
N CYS A 17 -15.83 -3.07 -5.18
CA CYS A 17 -15.85 -2.52 -6.55
C CYS A 17 -15.26 -1.10 -6.65
N SER A 18 -15.36 -0.30 -5.58
CA SER A 18 -14.89 1.09 -5.55
C SER A 18 -13.73 1.31 -4.59
N ALA A 19 -13.31 0.29 -3.84
CA ALA A 19 -12.31 0.40 -2.77
C ALA A 19 -10.94 0.78 -3.32
N THR A 20 -10.54 0.24 -4.46
CA THR A 20 -9.26 0.57 -5.08
C THR A 20 -9.22 2.05 -5.46
N ARG A 21 -10.27 2.54 -6.13
CA ARG A 21 -10.40 3.95 -6.49
C ARG A 21 -10.42 4.83 -5.24
N PHE A 22 -11.30 4.54 -4.29
CA PHE A 22 -11.40 5.29 -3.04
C PHE A 22 -10.06 5.34 -2.28
N ALA A 23 -9.38 4.21 -2.17
CA ALA A 23 -8.07 4.13 -1.51
C ALA A 23 -7.05 5.03 -2.21
N TYR A 24 -6.94 4.97 -3.54
CA TYR A 24 -5.98 5.79 -4.28
C TYR A 24 -6.35 7.27 -4.38
N ASP A 25 -7.63 7.60 -4.36
CA ASP A 25 -8.12 8.99 -4.35
C ASP A 25 -7.85 9.69 -3.00
N ASN A 26 -7.54 8.93 -1.94
CA ASN A 26 -7.25 9.45 -0.59
C ASN A 26 -5.89 8.99 -0.04
N ALA A 27 -5.08 8.33 -0.85
CA ALA A 27 -3.83 7.70 -0.40
C ALA A 27 -2.77 8.73 -0.01
N ASP A 28 -2.74 9.87 -0.69
CA ASP A 28 -1.89 11.01 -0.41
C ASP A 28 -2.17 11.58 0.99
N LEU A 29 -3.45 11.86 1.29
CA LEU A 29 -3.87 12.35 2.61
C LEU A 29 -3.52 11.35 3.70
N PHE A 30 -3.81 10.06 3.48
CA PHE A 30 -3.49 9.01 4.44
C PHE A 30 -1.98 8.92 4.69
N LEU A 31 -1.16 8.90 3.64
CA LEU A 31 0.29 8.83 3.76
C LEU A 31 0.84 10.08 4.44
N ARG A 32 0.33 11.27 4.10
CA ARG A 32 0.76 12.52 4.73
C ARG A 32 0.48 12.55 6.23
N TRP A 33 -0.69 12.05 6.63
CA TRP A 33 -1.04 11.89 8.04
C TRP A 33 -0.15 10.85 8.72
N GLN A 34 0.11 9.72 8.08
CA GLN A 34 0.98 8.68 8.62
C GLN A 34 2.42 9.15 8.79
N THR A 35 3.00 9.80 7.78
CA THR A 35 4.38 10.32 7.85
C THR A 35 4.49 11.43 8.88
N GLY A 36 3.47 12.28 9.04
CA GLY A 36 3.44 13.31 10.10
C GLY A 36 3.43 12.77 11.53
N ARG A 37 3.23 11.47 11.74
CA ARG A 37 3.41 10.83 13.06
C ARG A 37 4.88 10.55 13.40
N TYR A 38 5.76 10.60 12.40
CA TYR A 38 7.18 10.28 12.54
C TYR A 38 8.09 11.43 12.12
N LEU A 39 7.62 12.32 11.24
CA LEU A 39 8.41 13.42 10.69
C LEU A 39 7.77 14.75 11.04
N ASP A 40 8.55 15.64 11.65
CA ASP A 40 8.16 17.03 11.90
C ASP A 40 8.73 17.95 10.81
N VAL A 41 8.05 17.98 9.66
CA VAL A 41 8.44 18.76 8.47
C VAL A 41 7.52 19.95 8.24
N HIS A 42 8.11 21.07 7.80
CA HIS A 42 7.46 22.36 7.71
C HIS A 42 8.03 23.18 6.55
N GLY A 43 7.27 24.18 6.09
CA GLY A 43 7.63 25.01 4.95
C GLY A 43 7.99 24.18 3.71
N ALA A 44 9.12 24.47 3.08
CA ALA A 44 9.58 23.79 1.86
C ALA A 44 9.76 22.27 2.03
N GLN A 45 10.12 21.78 3.22
CA GLN A 45 10.25 20.33 3.47
C GLN A 45 8.88 19.62 3.41
N SER A 46 7.79 20.30 3.79
CA SER A 46 6.43 19.74 3.70
C SER A 46 5.98 19.62 2.25
N GLU A 47 6.17 20.67 1.45
CA GLU A 47 5.82 20.64 0.02
C GLU A 47 6.61 19.57 -0.72
N GLU A 48 7.89 19.39 -0.36
CA GLU A 48 8.72 18.33 -0.90
C GLU A 48 8.25 16.93 -0.46
N LEU A 49 7.82 16.75 0.79
CA LEU A 49 7.25 15.49 1.26
C LEU A 49 5.98 15.13 0.47
N ASP A 50 5.10 16.10 0.22
CA ASP A 50 3.88 15.89 -0.56
C ASP A 50 4.19 15.44 -2.00
N ALA A 51 5.19 16.07 -2.63
CA ALA A 51 5.66 15.69 -3.97
C ALA A 51 6.24 14.25 -4.00
N ARG A 52 7.03 13.88 -2.98
CA ARG A 52 7.61 12.53 -2.85
C ARG A 52 6.54 11.46 -2.60
N ILE A 53 5.52 11.76 -1.79
CA ILE A 53 4.36 10.90 -1.60
C ILE A 53 3.63 10.68 -2.93
N ALA A 54 3.41 11.74 -3.71
CA ALA A 54 2.77 11.64 -5.01
C ALA A 54 3.58 10.78 -6.00
N ALA A 55 4.91 10.98 -6.04
CA ALA A 55 5.82 10.18 -6.86
C ALA A 55 5.82 8.69 -6.47
N PHE A 56 5.88 8.40 -5.17
CA PHE A 56 5.77 7.04 -4.66
C PHE A 56 4.43 6.38 -5.04
N LEU A 57 3.31 7.09 -4.91
CA LEU A 57 1.99 6.56 -5.28
C LEU A 57 1.87 6.32 -6.78
N ALA A 58 2.47 7.18 -7.62
CA ALA A 58 2.52 6.98 -9.06
C ALA A 58 3.33 5.70 -9.41
N TRP A 59 4.50 5.51 -8.78
CA TRP A 59 5.29 4.28 -8.91
C TRP A 59 4.49 3.05 -8.44
N HIS A 60 3.83 3.15 -7.29
CA HIS A 60 3.08 2.05 -6.70
C HIS A 60 1.94 1.59 -7.61
N ARG A 61 1.20 2.55 -8.19
CA ARG A 61 0.13 2.26 -9.16
C ARG A 61 0.68 1.64 -10.45
N ALA A 62 1.78 2.16 -10.97
CA ALA A 62 2.33 1.72 -12.25
C ALA A 62 3.10 0.38 -12.18
N ARG A 63 3.77 0.09 -11.05
CA ARG A 63 4.68 -1.04 -10.93
C ARG A 63 4.27 -2.08 -9.89
N ALA A 64 3.87 -1.66 -8.69
CA ALA A 64 3.55 -2.59 -7.60
C ALA A 64 2.16 -3.23 -7.78
N LEU A 65 1.14 -2.43 -8.10
CA LEU A 65 -0.24 -2.90 -8.20
C LEU A 65 -0.45 -4.02 -9.25
N PRO A 66 0.17 -3.98 -10.46
CA PRO A 66 0.08 -5.09 -11.40
C PRO A 66 0.68 -6.40 -10.86
N GLN A 67 1.76 -6.32 -10.07
CA GLN A 67 2.39 -7.48 -9.45
C GLN A 67 1.49 -8.09 -8.38
N TYR A 68 0.82 -7.25 -7.58
CA TYR A 68 -0.15 -7.70 -6.57
C TYR A 68 -1.31 -8.43 -7.23
N ALA A 69 -1.80 -7.91 -8.36
CA ALA A 69 -2.85 -8.55 -9.14
C ALA A 69 -2.40 -9.92 -9.70
N GLN A 70 -1.14 -10.05 -10.12
CA GLN A 70 -0.58 -11.33 -10.57
C GLN A 70 -0.50 -12.35 -9.43
N ILE A 71 -0.04 -11.93 -8.25
CA ILE A 71 0.04 -12.78 -7.06
C ILE A 71 -1.35 -13.21 -6.61
N ALA A 72 -2.33 -12.31 -6.62
CA ALA A 72 -3.71 -12.65 -6.30
C ALA A 72 -4.28 -13.72 -7.25
N ARG A 73 -4.05 -13.59 -8.56
CA ARG A 73 -4.44 -14.61 -9.57
C ARG A 73 -3.74 -15.95 -9.36
N GLU A 74 -2.48 -15.93 -8.94
CA GLU A 74 -1.74 -17.15 -8.63
C GLU A 74 -2.24 -17.82 -7.34
N ALA A 75 -2.57 -17.03 -6.32
CA ALA A 75 -3.18 -17.52 -5.09
C ALA A 75 -4.54 -18.18 -5.38
N GLU A 76 -5.38 -17.56 -6.23
CA GLU A 76 -6.64 -18.14 -6.67
C GLU A 76 -6.46 -19.53 -7.31
N ARG A 77 -5.51 -19.67 -8.25
CA ARG A 77 -5.19 -20.97 -8.87
C ARG A 77 -4.74 -22.02 -7.86
N ARG A 78 -3.95 -21.62 -6.86
CA ARG A 78 -3.48 -22.51 -5.79
C ARG A 78 -4.61 -22.92 -4.86
N PHE A 79 -5.51 -22.01 -4.54
CA PHE A 79 -6.70 -22.32 -3.75
C PHE A 79 -7.64 -23.30 -4.46
N ALA A 80 -7.82 -23.16 -5.77
CA ALA A 80 -8.67 -24.04 -6.56
C ALA A 80 -8.25 -25.53 -6.53
N ARG A 81 -6.96 -25.82 -6.36
CA ARG A 81 -6.42 -27.19 -6.27
C ARG A 81 -6.22 -27.72 -4.83
N GLY A 82 -6.60 -26.92 -3.82
CA GLY A 82 -6.36 -27.21 -2.41
C GLY A 82 -5.02 -26.68 -1.90
N ILE A 83 -5.03 -26.03 -0.73
CA ILE A 83 -3.85 -25.38 -0.13
C ILE A 83 -2.88 -26.43 0.42
N SER A 84 -1.62 -26.36 -0.02
CA SER A 84 -0.51 -27.11 0.58
C SER A 84 0.36 -26.22 1.48
N ARG A 85 1.24 -26.84 2.29
CA ARG A 85 2.27 -26.10 3.05
C ARG A 85 3.15 -25.26 2.13
N ALA A 86 3.50 -25.77 0.95
CA ALA A 86 4.33 -25.05 -0.02
C ALA A 86 3.63 -23.78 -0.54
N ASP A 87 2.29 -23.78 -0.63
CA ASP A 87 1.52 -22.60 -1.04
C ASP A 87 1.51 -21.52 0.05
N LEU A 88 1.50 -21.91 1.32
CA LEU A 88 1.61 -20.96 2.43
C LEU A 88 2.99 -20.29 2.47
N VAL A 89 4.06 -21.07 2.28
CA VAL A 89 5.43 -20.54 2.21
C VAL A 89 5.57 -19.59 1.02
N TRP A 90 5.12 -20.02 -0.16
CA TRP A 90 5.12 -19.15 -1.36
C TRP A 90 4.34 -17.85 -1.14
N GLY A 91 3.17 -17.92 -0.48
CA GLY A 91 2.36 -16.74 -0.20
C GLY A 91 3.07 -15.75 0.73
N TYR A 92 3.71 -16.27 1.79
CA TYR A 92 4.52 -15.46 2.69
C TYR A 92 5.71 -14.82 1.98
N ASP A 93 6.45 -15.60 1.19
CA ASP A 93 7.63 -15.09 0.46
C ASP A 93 7.25 -14.03 -0.58
N SER A 94 6.14 -14.25 -1.29
CA SER A 94 5.60 -13.31 -2.27
C SER A 94 5.20 -11.98 -1.61
N PHE A 95 4.53 -12.06 -0.46
CA PHE A 95 4.16 -10.88 0.32
C PHE A 95 5.39 -10.11 0.83
N GLN A 96 6.35 -10.82 1.41
CA GLN A 96 7.58 -10.22 1.92
C GLN A 96 8.42 -9.58 0.80
N SER A 97 8.50 -10.21 -0.36
CA SER A 97 9.18 -9.65 -1.54
C SER A 97 8.56 -8.33 -1.97
N ASN A 98 7.22 -8.27 -2.02
CA ASN A 98 6.49 -7.07 -2.39
C ASN A 98 6.69 -5.93 -1.39
N ILE A 99 6.60 -6.21 -0.08
CA ILE A 99 6.86 -5.20 0.96
C ILE A 99 8.26 -4.64 0.81
N ARG A 100 9.27 -5.50 0.62
CA ARG A 100 10.65 -5.04 0.43
C ARG A 100 10.81 -4.16 -0.80
N ALA A 101 10.15 -4.50 -1.91
CA ALA A 101 10.17 -3.68 -3.11
C ALA A 101 9.51 -2.31 -2.89
N ALA A 102 8.35 -2.28 -2.23
CA ALA A 102 7.65 -1.03 -1.89
C ALA A 102 8.47 -0.16 -0.94
N MET A 103 9.07 -0.76 0.10
CA MET A 103 9.91 -0.03 1.06
C MET A 103 11.19 0.50 0.41
N ARG A 104 11.82 -0.27 -0.49
CA ARG A 104 12.99 0.23 -1.25
C ARG A 104 12.60 1.42 -2.12
N ALA A 105 11.50 1.35 -2.86
CA ALA A 105 11.05 2.46 -3.68
C ALA A 105 10.69 3.70 -2.84
N ALA A 106 10.01 3.52 -1.70
CA ALA A 106 9.73 4.61 -0.79
C ALA A 106 11.00 5.22 -0.21
N ALA A 107 11.98 4.40 0.19
CA ALA A 107 13.27 4.87 0.71
C ALA A 107 14.07 5.62 -0.36
N GLU A 108 14.19 5.09 -1.58
CA GLU A 108 14.85 5.78 -2.70
C GLU A 108 14.18 7.13 -3.00
N GLU A 109 12.84 7.17 -2.98
CA GLU A 109 12.06 8.38 -3.22
C GLU A 109 12.12 9.37 -2.05
N SER A 110 12.43 8.94 -0.83
CA SER A 110 12.43 9.83 0.36
C SER A 110 13.83 10.19 0.86
N ALA A 111 14.86 9.43 0.50
CA ALA A 111 16.22 9.55 1.03
C ALA A 111 16.76 11.00 0.99
N PRO A 112 16.69 11.74 -0.13
CA PRO A 112 17.23 13.10 -0.15
C PRO A 112 16.50 14.10 0.76
N LEU A 113 15.23 13.85 1.12
CA LEU A 113 14.53 14.65 2.14
C LEU A 113 15.01 14.23 3.54
N LEU A 114 15.02 12.93 3.81
CA LEU A 114 15.41 12.37 5.12
C LEU A 114 16.85 12.75 5.50
N ASP A 115 17.78 12.79 4.55
CA ASP A 115 19.17 13.19 4.77
C ASP A 115 19.34 14.65 5.24
N ARG A 116 18.30 15.48 5.08
CA ARG A 116 18.30 16.90 5.48
C ARG A 116 17.48 17.18 6.73
N LEU A 117 16.92 16.15 7.36
CA LEU A 117 16.17 16.31 8.60
C LEU A 117 17.11 16.33 9.80
N GLY A 118 16.86 17.26 10.73
CA GLY A 118 17.56 17.30 12.01
C GLY A 118 17.06 16.22 12.99
N PRO A 119 17.81 15.88 14.05
CA PRO A 119 17.39 14.93 15.07
C PRO A 119 16.08 15.29 15.77
N GLU A 120 15.74 16.57 15.84
CA GLU A 120 14.48 17.08 16.38
C GLU A 120 13.27 16.85 15.46
N GLN A 121 13.50 16.48 14.20
CA GLN A 121 12.46 16.31 13.18
C GLN A 121 12.07 14.84 12.93
N ILE A 122 12.66 13.88 13.67
CA ILE A 122 12.44 12.42 13.55
C ILE A 122 12.20 11.82 14.94
#